data_AF-A0AAV6TME8-F1
#
_entry.id   AF-A0AAV6TME8-F1
#
_cell.length_a   1.000
_cell.length_b   1.000
_cell.length_c   1.000
_cell.angle_alpha   90.00
_cell.angle_beta   90.00
_cell.angle_gamma   90.00
#
_symmetry.space_group_name_H-M   'P 1'
#
loop_
_entity.id
_entity.type
_entity.pdbx_description
1 polymer ?
#
loop_
_entity_poly.entity_id
_entity_poly.type
_entity_poly.pdbx_seq_one_letter_code
_entity_poly.pdbx_strand_id
1 'polypeptide(L)'
;MLKIFETDLHIKGELIVSYTCFEGHGSETSLVLQLKNGSQLHLVGEDHNVSNIDEYCFPSSEEELLKKGYNKKKSCWTTRSYLLNHTEDNIQSIAVKCQPKRELTLGFDLLLTELEMIPLWPIYNLMHRNLTCHWDAAKTKVRVQCVLEWHYQTSVLYSDLYVEVPGGEKKYLATTSQLSFKLDRTFDNVESFNVVLSPKGALKEDLGSETMCVNIV
;
A
#
# COMPACT_ATOMS: atom_id res chain seq x y z
N MET A 1 9.13 4.79 29.02
CA MET A 1 8.56 4.12 27.83
C MET A 1 7.18 3.65 28.20
N LEU A 2 6.18 3.97 27.38
CA LEU A 2 4.78 3.63 27.58
C LEU A 2 4.36 2.65 26.49
N LYS A 3 4.03 1.41 26.86
CA LYS A 3 3.49 0.41 25.92
C LYS A 3 2.05 0.77 25.59
N ILE A 4 1.72 0.89 24.32
CA ILE A 4 0.40 1.33 23.84
C ILE A 4 -0.39 0.13 23.31
N PHE A 5 0.26 -0.76 22.55
CA PHE A 5 -0.37 -1.93 21.96
C PHE A 5 0.45 -3.20 22.19
N GLU A 6 -0.27 -4.29 22.42
CA GLU A 6 0.19 -5.65 22.14
C GLU A 6 -0.41 -6.08 20.81
N THR A 7 0.40 -6.72 19.97
CA THR A 7 0.02 -7.10 18.61
C THR A 7 0.72 -8.39 18.21
N ASP A 8 0.31 -8.98 17.10
CA ASP A 8 1.02 -10.04 16.38
C ASP A 8 1.01 -9.70 14.88
N LEU A 9 1.37 -8.45 14.58
CA LEU A 9 1.32 -7.92 13.23
C LEU A 9 2.49 -8.48 12.43
N HIS A 10 2.19 -9.48 11.62
CA HIS A 10 3.14 -10.06 10.68
C HIS A 10 3.42 -9.08 9.54
N ILE A 11 4.67 -8.62 9.43
CA ILE A 11 5.08 -7.76 8.32
C ILE A 11 5.36 -8.68 7.13
N LYS A 12 4.41 -8.76 6.21
CA LYS A 12 4.77 -9.20 4.86
C LYS A 12 5.14 -7.91 4.13
N GLY A 13 6.25 -7.86 3.40
CA GLY A 13 6.52 -6.80 2.42
C GLY A 13 6.86 -5.43 3.01
N GLU A 14 6.53 -4.36 2.29
CA GLU A 14 6.75 -2.98 2.75
C GLU A 14 5.59 -2.54 3.65
N LEU A 15 5.89 -1.74 4.68
CA LEU A 15 4.91 -1.23 5.65
C LEU A 15 5.21 0.25 5.95
N ILE A 16 4.22 1.13 5.77
CA ILE A 16 4.30 2.50 6.27
C ILE A 16 3.90 2.49 7.73
N VAL A 17 4.75 3.08 8.57
CA VAL A 17 4.43 3.41 9.95
C VAL A 17 4.42 4.92 10.08
N SER A 18 3.28 5.50 10.41
CA SER A 18 3.14 6.92 10.63
C SER A 18 2.60 7.20 12.03
N TYR A 19 3.10 8.24 12.68
CA TYR A 19 2.55 8.70 13.95
C TYR A 19 2.56 10.22 14.03
N THR A 20 1.50 10.76 14.62
CA THR A 20 1.31 12.20 14.83
C THR A 20 1.41 12.50 16.30
N CYS A 21 2.35 13.38 16.68
CA CYS A 21 2.57 13.77 18.06
C CYS A 21 2.77 15.27 18.22
N PHE A 22 2.50 15.76 19.43
CA PHE A 22 2.91 17.09 19.87
C PHE A 22 4.15 16.97 20.75
N GLU A 23 5.23 17.65 20.37
CA GLU A 23 6.49 17.68 21.11
C GLU A 23 6.59 18.98 21.92
N GLY A 24 6.12 18.94 23.17
CA GLY A 24 6.27 20.03 24.12
C GLY A 24 7.69 20.09 24.71
N HIS A 25 8.14 21.31 25.05
CA HIS A 25 9.22 21.57 26.01
C HIS A 25 10.59 20.90 25.72
N GLY A 26 10.99 20.79 24.46
CA GLY A 26 12.33 20.27 24.10
C GLY A 26 12.53 18.79 24.42
N SER A 27 11.44 18.03 24.40
CA SER A 27 11.45 16.57 24.47
C SER A 27 11.45 15.95 23.07
N GLU A 28 11.96 14.73 22.96
CA GLU A 28 11.90 13.94 21.73
C GLU A 28 11.01 12.73 21.94
N THR A 29 10.02 12.59 21.07
CA THR A 29 9.10 11.47 21.08
C THR A 29 9.49 10.47 20.01
N SER A 30 9.72 9.22 20.39
CA SER A 30 9.97 8.12 19.46
C SER A 30 8.92 7.02 19.58
N LEU A 31 8.60 6.40 18.45
CA LEU A 31 7.83 5.16 18.42
C LEU A 31 8.79 3.99 18.51
N VAL A 32 8.50 3.02 19.36
CA VAL A 32 9.30 1.82 19.56
C VAL A 32 8.49 0.60 19.14
N LEU A 33 8.99 -0.16 18.17
CA LEU A 33 8.38 -1.41 17.72
C LEU A 33 9.20 -2.58 18.24
N GLN A 34 8.59 -3.44 19.04
CA GLN A 34 9.22 -4.67 19.51
C GLN A 34 8.90 -5.81 18.53
N LEU A 35 9.93 -6.41 17.96
CA LEU A 35 9.83 -7.56 17.07
C LEU A 35 9.81 -8.87 17.85
N LYS A 36 9.31 -9.95 17.24
CA LYS A 36 9.18 -11.27 17.87
C LYS A 36 10.53 -11.94 18.10
N ASN A 37 11.55 -11.60 17.31
CA ASN A 37 12.93 -12.00 17.59
C ASN A 37 13.55 -11.32 18.84
N GLY A 38 12.84 -10.39 19.49
CA GLY A 38 13.28 -9.66 20.68
C GLY A 38 14.00 -8.33 20.39
N SER A 39 14.29 -8.02 19.13
CA SER A 39 14.87 -6.73 18.72
C SER A 39 13.84 -5.59 18.79
N GLN A 40 14.35 -4.35 18.84
CA GLN A 40 13.54 -3.15 18.96
C GLN A 40 13.93 -2.13 17.89
N LEU A 41 12.95 -1.65 17.14
CA LEU A 41 13.12 -0.54 16.20
C LEU A 41 12.69 0.76 16.90
N HIS A 42 13.60 1.74 16.95
CA HIS A 42 13.35 3.06 17.54
C HIS A 42 13.21 4.09 16.42
N LEU A 43 11.97 4.55 16.17
CA LEU A 43 11.65 5.51 15.12
C LEU A 43 11.75 6.94 15.69
N VAL A 44 12.87 7.61 15.42
CA VAL A 44 13.22 8.97 15.91
C VAL A 44 13.28 9.96 14.74
N GLY A 45 12.96 11.23 14.97
CA GLY A 45 12.77 12.26 13.92
C GLY A 45 14.05 12.68 13.17
N GLU A 46 13.84 13.03 11.89
CA GLU A 46 14.64 13.67 10.81
C GLU A 46 16.18 13.69 10.78
N ASP A 47 16.92 13.45 11.85
CA ASP A 47 18.37 13.37 11.74
C ASP A 47 18.76 12.00 11.19
N HIS A 48 19.35 12.03 10.00
CA HIS A 48 19.93 10.91 9.23
C HIS A 48 21.00 10.08 9.99
N ASN A 49 21.11 10.24 11.30
CA ASN A 49 21.99 9.50 12.20
C ASN A 49 21.17 8.66 13.18
N VAL A 50 20.41 7.71 12.67
CA VAL A 50 19.88 6.63 13.51
C VAL A 50 20.96 5.55 13.58
N SER A 51 21.80 5.63 14.61
CA SER A 51 22.76 4.60 14.93
C SER A 51 22.00 3.33 15.35
N ASN A 52 22.12 2.30 14.52
CA ASN A 52 21.44 0.98 14.56
C ASN A 52 20.11 0.86 13.80
N ILE A 53 19.95 1.60 12.69
CA ILE A 53 19.13 1.06 11.60
C ILE A 53 19.93 -0.07 10.95
N ASP A 54 19.64 -1.30 11.37
CA ASP A 54 19.74 -2.45 10.47
C ASP A 54 19.01 -2.05 9.16
N GLU A 55 19.53 -2.44 7.99
CA GLU A 55 19.22 -2.04 6.60
C GLU A 55 17.73 -1.92 6.12
N TYR A 56 16.76 -1.90 7.02
CA TYR A 56 15.35 -2.26 6.85
C TYR A 56 14.34 -1.17 7.28
N CYS A 57 14.78 0.00 7.76
CA CYS A 57 13.88 1.08 8.19
C CYS A 57 14.45 2.43 7.79
N PHE A 58 13.71 3.29 7.08
CA PHE A 58 14.20 4.62 6.69
C PHE A 58 13.17 5.71 6.98
N PRO A 59 13.59 6.89 7.48
CA PRO A 59 12.71 8.06 7.43
C PRO A 59 12.37 8.32 5.96
N SER A 60 11.09 8.42 5.64
CA SER A 60 10.63 8.58 4.25
C SER A 60 10.17 10.00 4.00
N SER A 61 10.69 10.60 2.93
CA SER A 61 10.24 11.91 2.48
C SER A 61 8.77 11.88 2.04
N GLU A 62 8.09 13.04 2.08
CA GLU A 62 6.73 13.19 1.54
C GLU A 62 6.67 12.73 0.07
N GLU A 63 7.74 12.98 -0.70
CA GLU A 63 7.86 12.54 -2.09
C GLU A 63 7.94 11.00 -2.24
N GLU A 64 8.71 10.31 -1.40
CA GLU A 64 8.79 8.83 -1.42
C GLU A 64 7.49 8.16 -0.98
N LEU A 65 6.82 8.73 0.01
CA LEU A 65 5.51 8.23 0.46
C LEU A 65 4.44 8.43 -0.60
N LEU A 66 4.45 9.58 -1.28
CA LEU A 66 3.58 9.84 -2.43
C LEU A 66 3.87 8.87 -3.58
N LYS A 67 5.14 8.55 -3.85
CA LYS A 67 5.54 7.51 -4.83
C LYS A 67 4.93 6.14 -4.52
N LYS A 68 4.76 5.85 -3.23
CA LYS A 68 4.15 4.61 -2.74
C LYS A 68 2.62 4.70 -2.60
N GLY A 69 1.99 5.78 -3.08
CA GLY A 69 0.55 5.96 -3.05
C GLY A 69 -0.01 6.31 -1.67
N TYR A 70 0.81 6.88 -0.77
CA TYR A 70 0.38 7.36 0.52
C TYR A 70 0.26 8.89 0.53
N ASN A 71 -0.93 9.40 0.86
CA ASN A 71 -1.21 10.83 0.94
C ASN A 71 -1.88 11.14 2.28
N LYS A 72 -1.22 11.97 3.12
CA LYS A 72 -1.72 12.38 4.43
C LYS A 72 -1.89 13.89 4.49
N LYS A 73 -3.03 14.35 5.04
CA LYS A 73 -3.31 15.78 5.20
C LYS A 73 -2.38 16.39 6.25
N LYS A 74 -1.77 17.53 5.93
CA LYS A 74 -0.93 18.29 6.87
C LYS A 74 -1.76 18.81 8.05
N SER A 75 -1.29 18.54 9.26
CA SER A 75 -1.81 19.06 10.53
C SER A 75 -0.81 20.07 11.10
N CYS A 76 -1.23 20.91 12.06
CA CYS A 76 -0.31 21.72 12.87
C CYS A 76 0.53 20.89 13.87
N TRP A 77 0.35 19.58 13.86
CA TRP A 77 1.05 18.60 14.68
C TRP A 77 2.16 17.91 13.89
N THR A 78 3.24 17.52 14.56
CA THR A 78 4.36 16.83 13.92
C THR A 78 3.93 15.41 13.56
N THR A 79 3.81 15.13 12.27
CA THR A 79 3.62 13.77 11.75
C THR A 79 4.95 13.24 11.29
N ARG A 80 5.29 12.01 11.71
CA ARG A 80 6.49 11.31 11.27
C ARG A 80 6.08 10.02 10.57
N SER A 81 6.76 9.70 9.49
CA SER A 81 6.44 8.58 8.62
C SER A 81 7.72 7.82 8.27
N TYR A 82 7.65 6.50 8.39
CA TYR A 82 8.76 5.60 8.18
C TYR A 82 8.31 4.49 7.23
N LEU A 83 9.20 4.11 6.34
CA LEU A 83 9.04 2.92 5.52
C LEU A 83 9.84 1.78 6.15
N LEU A 84 9.14 0.73 6.55
CA LEU A 84 9.72 -0.54 6.97
C LEU A 84 9.79 -1.45 5.75
N ASN A 85 11.00 -1.75 5.30
CA ASN A 85 11.27 -2.67 4.21
C ASN A 85 11.72 -4.00 4.79
N HIS A 86 10.95 -5.05 4.54
CA HIS A 86 11.42 -6.43 4.67
C HIS A 86 11.88 -6.84 6.07
N THR A 87 10.93 -7.05 6.97
CA THR A 87 11.16 -7.88 8.16
C THR A 87 10.22 -9.07 8.05
N GLU A 88 10.71 -10.30 7.88
CA GLU A 88 9.87 -11.51 8.06
C GLU A 88 9.51 -11.72 9.55
N ASP A 89 9.30 -10.63 10.27
CA ASP A 89 9.15 -10.61 11.70
C ASP A 89 7.78 -10.03 12.07
N ASN A 90 7.31 -10.43 13.24
CA ASN A 90 6.04 -9.97 13.78
C ASN A 90 6.33 -8.82 14.74
N ILE A 91 5.65 -7.68 14.57
CA ILE A 91 5.61 -6.67 15.62
C ILE A 91 4.73 -7.24 16.74
N GLN A 92 5.32 -7.44 17.91
CA GLN A 92 4.67 -7.94 19.11
C GLN A 92 4.14 -6.83 20.02
N SER A 93 4.80 -5.68 19.99
CA SER A 93 4.30 -4.53 20.72
C SER A 93 4.74 -3.21 20.13
N ILE A 94 3.93 -2.20 20.43
CA ILE A 94 4.17 -0.82 20.04
C ILE A 94 4.18 0.00 21.31
N ALA A 95 5.25 0.76 21.51
CA ALA A 95 5.42 1.65 22.64
C ALA A 95 5.81 3.05 22.16
N VAL A 96 5.59 4.04 22.99
CA VAL A 96 6.14 5.38 22.81
C VAL A 96 7.16 5.66 23.90
N LYS A 97 8.29 6.22 23.50
CA LYS A 97 9.33 6.69 24.40
C LYS A 97 9.45 8.19 24.21
N CYS A 98 9.34 8.93 25.32
CA CYS A 98 9.65 10.35 25.35
C CYS A 98 10.96 10.52 26.13
N GLN A 99 11.91 11.23 25.56
CA GLN A 99 13.20 11.54 26.16
C GLN A 99 13.39 13.06 26.22
N PRO A 100 13.48 13.65 27.42
CA PRO A 100 13.79 15.07 27.56
C PRO A 100 15.21 15.35 27.08
N LYS A 101 15.42 16.37 26.24
CA LYS A 101 16.78 16.80 25.82
C LYS A 101 17.48 17.66 26.88
N ARG A 102 16.74 18.11 27.90
CA ARG A 102 17.20 18.92 29.03
C ARG A 102 16.47 18.49 30.30
N GLU A 103 17.01 18.88 31.44
CA GLU A 103 16.36 18.69 32.72
C GLU A 103 14.97 19.36 32.72
N LEU A 104 13.94 18.59 33.07
CA LEU A 104 12.57 19.06 33.10
C LEU A 104 12.35 19.85 34.39
N THR A 105 12.18 21.17 34.27
CA THR A 105 11.84 22.04 35.40
C THR A 105 10.34 22.10 35.69
N LEU A 106 9.51 21.62 34.77
CA LEU A 106 8.06 21.50 34.86
C LEU A 106 7.62 20.12 34.37
N GLY A 107 6.37 19.73 34.66
CA GLY A 107 5.75 18.55 34.06
C GLY A 107 5.78 18.60 32.54
N PHE A 108 5.72 17.44 31.88
CA PHE A 108 5.67 17.34 30.43
C PHE A 108 4.40 16.62 30.00
N ASP A 109 3.78 17.10 28.93
CA ASP A 109 2.66 16.43 28.28
C ASP A 109 3.15 15.79 26.98
N LEU A 110 2.83 14.51 26.82
CA LEU A 110 3.02 13.77 25.59
C LEU A 110 1.64 13.50 24.99
N LEU A 111 1.39 14.04 23.79
CA LEU A 111 0.16 13.82 23.06
C LEU A 111 0.47 13.06 21.78
N LEU A 112 -0.02 11.82 21.71
CA LEU A 112 -0.04 11.01 20.49
C LEU A 112 -1.49 10.98 19.98
N THR A 113 -1.73 11.52 18.80
CA THR A 113 -3.10 11.65 18.26
C THR A 113 -3.42 10.61 17.21
N GLU A 114 -2.43 10.23 16.41
CA GLU A 114 -2.62 9.26 15.33
C GLU A 114 -1.44 8.31 15.30
N LEU A 115 -1.74 7.03 15.08
CA LEU A 115 -0.78 5.99 14.75
C LEU A 115 -1.39 5.17 13.62
N GLU A 116 -0.68 5.07 12.51
CA GLU A 116 -1.09 4.32 11.33
C GLU A 116 -0.01 3.32 10.95
N MET A 117 -0.41 2.09 10.67
CA MET A 117 0.45 1.04 10.17
C MET A 117 -0.22 0.47 8.93
N ILE A 118 0.26 0.86 7.74
CA ILE A 118 -0.39 0.57 6.47
C ILE A 118 0.54 -0.29 5.63
N PRO A 119 0.19 -1.57 5.41
CA PRO A 119 0.98 -2.42 4.54
C PRO A 119 0.96 -1.83 3.12
N LEU A 120 2.14 -1.58 2.56
CA LEU A 120 2.32 -1.17 1.17
C LEU A 120 2.37 -2.43 0.32
N TRP A 121 1.18 -2.97 0.08
CA TRP A 121 1.02 -4.01 -0.91
C TRP A 121 0.17 -3.48 -2.05
N PRO A 122 0.46 -3.86 -3.30
CA PRO A 122 -0.54 -3.83 -4.36
C PRO A 122 -1.49 -5.01 -4.14
N ILE A 123 -2.21 -5.10 -3.00
CA ILE A 123 -3.32 -6.07 -2.91
C ILE A 123 -4.51 -5.41 -3.58
N TYR A 124 -4.53 -5.55 -4.89
CA TYR A 124 -5.67 -5.23 -5.71
C TYR A 124 -6.32 -6.54 -6.12
N ASN A 125 -7.54 -6.79 -5.65
CA ASN A 125 -8.28 -7.98 -6.04
C ASN A 125 -9.00 -7.72 -7.35
N LEU A 126 -8.38 -8.08 -8.48
CA LEU A 126 -9.06 -8.08 -9.77
C LEU A 126 -9.98 -9.30 -9.87
N MET A 127 -11.27 -9.05 -10.07
CA MET A 127 -12.31 -10.07 -10.19
C MET A 127 -13.24 -9.75 -11.36
N HIS A 128 -14.00 -10.75 -11.83
CA HIS A 128 -15.11 -10.53 -12.74
C HIS A 128 -16.43 -11.03 -12.17
N ARG A 129 -17.54 -10.37 -12.54
CA ARG A 129 -18.91 -10.80 -12.27
C ARG A 129 -19.74 -10.77 -13.55
N ASN A 130 -20.82 -11.55 -13.56
CA ASN A 130 -21.79 -11.60 -14.65
C ASN A 130 -21.15 -11.90 -16.02
N LEU A 131 -20.22 -12.86 -16.06
CA LEU A 131 -19.59 -13.30 -17.30
C LEU A 131 -20.62 -14.02 -18.18
N THR A 132 -20.87 -13.49 -19.37
CA THR A 132 -21.67 -14.13 -20.41
C THR A 132 -20.86 -14.24 -21.69
N CYS A 133 -20.95 -15.41 -22.32
CA CYS A 133 -20.25 -15.74 -23.56
C CYS A 133 -21.27 -16.13 -24.63
N HIS A 134 -21.21 -15.47 -25.78
CA HIS A 134 -22.06 -15.77 -26.94
C HIS A 134 -21.18 -16.13 -28.13
N TRP A 135 -21.22 -17.40 -28.52
CA TRP A 135 -20.54 -17.89 -29.72
C TRP A 135 -21.33 -17.50 -30.97
N ASP A 136 -20.62 -17.06 -32.00
CA ASP A 136 -21.19 -16.97 -33.35
C ASP A 136 -21.58 -18.38 -33.85
N ALA A 137 -22.56 -18.49 -34.74
CA ALA A 137 -23.07 -19.75 -35.28
C ALA A 137 -21.98 -20.61 -35.93
N ALA A 138 -20.90 -19.99 -36.42
CA ALA A 138 -19.72 -20.67 -36.97
C ALA A 138 -18.64 -21.02 -35.92
N LYS A 139 -18.82 -20.66 -34.64
CA LYS A 139 -17.85 -20.79 -33.52
C LYS A 139 -16.47 -20.17 -33.75
N THR A 140 -16.30 -19.35 -34.77
CA THR A 140 -15.02 -18.68 -35.07
C THR A 140 -14.82 -17.42 -34.24
N LYS A 141 -15.90 -16.86 -33.68
CA LYS A 141 -15.88 -15.68 -32.83
C LYS A 141 -16.70 -15.89 -31.58
N VAL A 142 -16.24 -15.29 -30.49
CA VAL A 142 -16.95 -15.26 -29.21
C VAL A 142 -17.10 -13.82 -28.75
N ARG A 143 -18.33 -13.41 -28.50
CA ARG A 143 -18.64 -12.15 -27.82
C ARG A 143 -18.68 -12.41 -26.32
N VAL A 144 -17.83 -11.71 -25.58
CA VAL A 144 -17.73 -11.79 -24.13
C VAL A 144 -18.25 -10.50 -23.53
N GLN A 145 -19.16 -10.63 -22.57
CA GLN A 145 -19.63 -9.53 -21.74
C GLN A 145 -19.40 -9.85 -20.27
N CYS A 146 -18.79 -8.95 -19.52
CA CYS A 146 -18.66 -9.10 -18.07
C CYS A 146 -18.47 -7.73 -17.40
N VAL A 147 -18.58 -7.71 -16.06
CA VAL A 147 -18.16 -6.57 -15.26
C VAL A 147 -16.87 -6.97 -14.55
N LEU A 148 -15.80 -6.25 -14.85
CA LEU A 148 -14.53 -6.32 -14.13
C LEU A 148 -14.65 -5.42 -12.90
N GLU A 149 -14.24 -5.90 -11.74
CA GLU A 149 -14.24 -5.15 -10.47
C GLU A 149 -12.88 -5.29 -9.80
N TRP A 150 -12.44 -4.22 -9.14
CA TRP A 150 -11.20 -4.22 -8.36
C TRP A 150 -11.30 -3.29 -7.16
N HIS A 151 -10.47 -3.54 -6.16
CA HIS A 151 -10.42 -2.74 -4.94
C HIS A 151 -8.97 -2.32 -4.68
N TYR A 152 -8.78 -1.09 -4.24
CA TYR A 152 -7.46 -0.52 -3.97
C TYR A 152 -7.21 -0.36 -2.47
N GLN A 153 -6.05 -0.84 -2.00
CA GLN A 153 -5.59 -0.63 -0.62
C GLN A 153 -4.67 0.61 -0.48
N THR A 154 -4.22 1.19 -1.59
CA THR A 154 -3.39 2.40 -1.65
C THR A 154 -4.02 3.44 -2.57
N SER A 155 -3.47 4.66 -2.59
CA SER A 155 -3.99 5.75 -3.42
C SER A 155 -3.64 5.54 -4.90
N VAL A 156 -4.55 4.91 -5.64
CA VAL A 156 -4.51 4.84 -7.11
C VAL A 156 -5.28 6.01 -7.69
N LEU A 157 -4.67 6.74 -8.65
CA LEU A 157 -5.37 7.81 -9.36
C LEU A 157 -6.29 7.27 -10.45
N TYR A 158 -5.76 6.35 -11.25
CA TYR A 158 -6.44 5.70 -12.37
C TYR A 158 -5.71 4.41 -12.73
N SER A 159 -6.26 3.66 -13.67
CA SER A 159 -5.69 2.38 -14.10
C SER A 159 -5.91 2.15 -15.56
N ASP A 160 -4.89 1.59 -16.19
CA ASP A 160 -4.95 1.15 -17.57
C ASP A 160 -5.35 -0.32 -17.61
N LEU A 161 -6.41 -0.61 -18.35
CA LEU A 161 -6.93 -1.94 -18.58
C LEU A 161 -6.46 -2.44 -19.94
N TYR A 162 -6.07 -3.70 -19.98
CA TYR A 162 -5.71 -4.38 -21.20
C TYR A 162 -6.34 -5.76 -21.25
N VAL A 163 -6.46 -6.28 -22.46
CA VAL A 163 -6.73 -7.69 -22.69
C VAL A 163 -5.61 -8.28 -23.52
N GLU A 164 -5.20 -9.48 -23.14
CA GLU A 164 -4.19 -10.25 -23.83
C GLU A 164 -4.74 -11.65 -24.09
N VAL A 165 -4.72 -12.08 -25.35
CA VAL A 165 -5.08 -13.46 -25.72
C VAL A 165 -3.81 -14.32 -25.68
N PRO A 166 -3.89 -15.62 -25.34
CA PRO A 166 -2.73 -16.49 -25.31
C PRO A 166 -1.93 -16.46 -26.62
N GLY A 167 -0.64 -16.12 -26.55
CA GLY A 167 0.25 -16.00 -27.71
C GLY A 167 0.02 -14.76 -28.59
N GLY A 168 -0.86 -13.84 -28.18
CA GLY A 168 -1.11 -12.57 -28.87
C GLY A 168 -0.51 -11.36 -28.16
N GLU A 169 -0.69 -10.18 -28.75
CA GLU A 169 -0.27 -8.92 -28.15
C GLU A 169 -1.26 -8.42 -27.10
N LYS A 170 -0.73 -7.77 -26.07
CA LYS A 170 -1.50 -7.02 -25.07
C LYS A 170 -2.18 -5.81 -25.74
N LYS A 171 -3.52 -5.80 -25.74
CA LYS A 171 -4.36 -4.75 -26.35
C LYS A 171 -4.97 -3.85 -25.28
N TYR A 172 -4.78 -2.55 -25.43
CA TYR A 172 -5.35 -1.55 -24.54
C TYR A 172 -6.88 -1.49 -24.67
N LEU A 173 -7.57 -1.42 -23.54
CA LEU A 173 -9.02 -1.27 -23.46
C LEU A 173 -9.43 0.14 -23.07
N ALA A 174 -8.94 0.63 -21.92
CA ALA A 174 -9.38 1.89 -21.34
C ALA A 174 -8.45 2.33 -20.20
N THR A 175 -8.48 3.64 -19.91
CA THR A 175 -7.99 4.24 -18.68
C THR A 175 -9.20 4.62 -17.84
N THR A 176 -9.23 4.24 -16.56
CA THR A 176 -10.37 4.53 -15.68
C THR A 176 -9.93 4.80 -14.24
N SER A 177 -10.60 5.72 -13.56
CA SER A 177 -10.49 5.95 -12.12
C SER A 177 -11.61 5.26 -11.32
N GLN A 178 -12.51 4.57 -12.01
CA GLN A 178 -13.58 3.81 -11.38
C GLN A 178 -13.04 2.50 -10.81
N LEU A 179 -13.82 1.85 -9.94
CA LEU A 179 -13.48 0.53 -9.36
C LEU A 179 -14.09 -0.64 -10.14
N SER A 180 -14.69 -0.34 -11.30
CA SER A 180 -15.32 -1.34 -12.16
C SER A 180 -15.28 -0.92 -13.63
N PHE A 181 -15.32 -1.90 -14.54
CA PHE A 181 -15.40 -1.68 -15.97
C PHE A 181 -16.26 -2.74 -16.66
N LYS A 182 -17.19 -2.31 -17.50
CA LYS A 182 -18.01 -3.22 -18.31
C LYS A 182 -17.26 -3.58 -19.58
N LEU A 183 -16.86 -4.85 -19.69
CA LEU A 183 -16.27 -5.41 -20.91
C LEU A 183 -17.40 -5.87 -21.84
N ASP A 184 -17.33 -5.48 -23.11
CA ASP A 184 -18.15 -6.01 -24.21
C ASP A 184 -17.27 -6.06 -25.46
N ARG A 185 -16.69 -7.23 -25.76
CA ARG A 185 -15.71 -7.41 -26.85
C ARG A 185 -15.92 -8.74 -27.55
N THR A 186 -15.51 -8.77 -28.82
CA THR A 186 -15.49 -9.98 -29.64
C THR A 186 -14.05 -10.42 -29.84
N PHE A 187 -13.79 -11.71 -29.65
CA PHE A 187 -12.49 -12.33 -29.84
C PHE A 187 -12.58 -13.43 -30.91
N ASP A 188 -11.50 -13.65 -31.64
CA ASP A 188 -11.41 -14.66 -32.69
C ASP A 188 -10.87 -15.97 -32.10
N ASN A 189 -11.68 -17.03 -32.10
CA ASN A 189 -11.32 -18.40 -31.75
C ASN A 189 -10.39 -18.57 -30.52
N VAL A 190 -10.80 -18.05 -29.37
CA VAL A 190 -10.06 -18.15 -28.11
C VAL A 190 -10.84 -18.96 -27.06
N GLU A 191 -10.11 -19.78 -26.29
CA GLU A 191 -10.65 -20.53 -25.14
C GLU A 191 -10.50 -19.74 -23.83
N SER A 192 -9.58 -18.78 -23.80
CA SER A 192 -9.35 -17.90 -22.66
C SER A 192 -8.70 -16.59 -23.10
N PHE A 193 -8.75 -15.60 -22.22
CA PHE A 193 -7.97 -14.37 -22.33
C PHE A 193 -7.61 -13.85 -20.96
N ASN A 194 -6.53 -13.10 -20.89
CA ASN A 194 -6.08 -12.41 -19.70
C ASN A 194 -6.62 -10.98 -19.71
N VAL A 195 -7.13 -10.54 -18.57
CA VAL A 195 -7.35 -9.13 -18.26
C VAL A 195 -6.17 -8.67 -17.42
N VAL A 196 -5.50 -7.61 -17.88
CA VAL A 196 -4.39 -6.99 -17.15
C VAL A 196 -4.80 -5.62 -16.65
N LEU A 197 -4.74 -5.42 -15.34
CA LEU A 197 -4.98 -4.14 -14.68
C LEU A 197 -3.63 -3.51 -14.30
N SER A 198 -3.35 -2.31 -14.80
CA SER A 198 -2.11 -1.55 -14.53
C SER A 198 -2.44 -0.24 -13.78
N PRO A 199 -2.53 -0.27 -12.44
CA PRO A 199 -2.77 0.91 -11.61
C PRO A 199 -1.63 1.92 -11.67
N LYS A 200 -2.01 3.20 -11.68
CA LYS A 200 -1.09 4.35 -11.72
C LYS A 200 -1.20 5.19 -10.45
N GLY A 201 -0.03 5.52 -9.89
CA GLY A 201 0.11 6.33 -8.68
C GLY A 201 -0.06 7.83 -8.91
N ALA A 202 0.11 8.59 -7.83
CA ALA A 202 -0.04 10.05 -7.82
C ALA A 202 0.93 10.78 -8.78
N LEU A 203 2.08 10.18 -9.06
CA LEU A 203 3.11 10.70 -9.95
C LEU A 203 3.09 10.03 -11.33
N LYS A 204 1.99 9.32 -11.65
CA LYS A 204 1.75 8.59 -12.92
C LYS A 204 2.72 7.44 -13.18
N GLU A 205 3.37 6.95 -12.15
CA GLU A 205 4.20 5.74 -12.15
C GLU A 205 3.34 4.46 -12.17
N ASP A 206 3.91 3.37 -12.68
CA ASP A 206 3.31 2.04 -12.59
C ASP A 206 3.46 1.46 -11.19
N LEU A 207 2.33 1.05 -10.59
CA LEU A 207 2.29 0.44 -9.25
C LEU A 207 2.33 -1.10 -9.29
N GLY A 208 2.77 -1.67 -10.42
CA GLY A 208 2.68 -3.11 -10.71
C GLY A 208 1.35 -3.49 -11.36
N SER A 209 1.32 -4.63 -12.07
CA SER A 209 0.12 -5.07 -12.81
C SER A 209 -0.43 -6.40 -12.30
N GLU A 210 -1.75 -6.51 -12.22
CA GLU A 210 -2.45 -7.76 -11.88
C GLU A 210 -3.04 -8.39 -13.13
N THR A 211 -2.95 -9.72 -13.23
CA THR A 211 -3.46 -10.47 -14.38
C THR A 211 -4.46 -11.53 -13.93
N MET A 212 -5.67 -11.47 -14.51
CA MET A 212 -6.72 -12.45 -14.28
C MET A 212 -7.02 -13.18 -15.59
N CYS A 213 -6.93 -14.50 -15.58
CA CYS A 213 -7.36 -15.34 -16.69
C CYS A 213 -8.88 -15.54 -16.65
N VAL A 214 -9.55 -15.25 -17.77
CA VAL A 214 -10.97 -15.49 -17.99
C VAL A 214 -11.11 -16.67 -18.95
N ASN A 215 -11.63 -17.78 -18.44
CA ASN A 215 -11.93 -18.96 -19.25
C ASN A 215 -13.30 -18.81 -19.92
N ILE A 216 -13.35 -19.09 -21.22
CA ILE A 216 -14.56 -19.04 -22.03
C ILE A 216 -15.10 -20.48 -22.13
N VAL A 217 -16.09 -20.81 -21.28
CA VAL A 217 -16.78 -22.10 -21.27
C VAL A 217 -18.00 -22.07 -22.18
#